data_AF-A0A6A5AJ80-F1
#
_entry.id   AF-A0A6A5AJ80-F1
#
_cell.length_a   1.000
_cell.length_b   1.000
_cell.length_c   1.000
_cell.angle_alpha   90.00
_cell.angle_beta   90.00
_cell.angle_gamma   90.00
#
_symmetry.space_group_name_H-M   'P 1'
#
loop_
_entity.id
_entity.type
_entity.pdbx_description
1 polymer ?
#
loop_
_entity_poly.entity_id
_entity_poly.type
_entity_poly.pdbx_seq_one_letter_code
_entity_poly.pdbx_strand_id
1 'polypeptide(L)'
;TLTAYTGFTIVVTQWRTDIRRRMNKLENDASGHVIDSLMNYETYFNNEAHEATKYDATIKQYQDASLTTQTSLSFLNAGQNAIFSAGLTAVMYLATQGIVDGHLTVGDLVLVNGLLFQLSIPLNFIGSVYRDVRQSVVDMEAMFALQAVPSSIPPPSFATSSSSSSLTRSPKSITFENVSFGYRPDQPILNGTSFTVPAGRTVAVVGSSGSGKSTILRLLYRFYDADGGRVLVDGADVRDLPIDELRRLIAVVPQDTVLFNDSIAYNIGYGNLSASRDDIVHAAKVAQIHDSIVQFRDGYDTKVGERGLKLSGGEKQRVAIARAMLKDAPVLLFDEATSALDSETEHEIVKQFKAIGLHKTTVIIAHRLSTIQDADEIVVLDKGRVVERGTHVELVDRQGGKYAEMWHRQQHSKASRHGDKEKE
;
A
#
# COMPACT_ATOMS: atom_id res chain seq x y z
N THR A 1 -23.82 45.00 -21.60
CA THR A 1 -22.48 44.86 -20.97
C THR A 1 -22.29 43.52 -20.29
N LEU A 2 -23.10 43.18 -19.28
CA LEU A 2 -22.93 41.95 -18.48
C LEU A 2 -22.98 40.66 -19.31
N THR A 3 -23.99 40.47 -20.16
CA THR A 3 -24.10 39.28 -21.03
C THR A 3 -22.90 39.12 -21.97
N ALA A 4 -22.44 40.23 -22.55
CA ALA A 4 -21.26 40.25 -23.42
C ALA A 4 -19.97 39.90 -22.64
N TYR A 5 -19.82 40.46 -21.43
CA TYR A 5 -18.69 40.16 -20.54
C TYR A 5 -18.65 38.68 -20.17
N THR A 6 -19.78 38.12 -19.71
CA THR A 6 -19.86 36.71 -19.29
C THR A 6 -19.64 35.78 -20.47
N GLY A 7 -20.27 36.03 -21.62
CA GLY A 7 -20.09 35.23 -22.84
C GLY A 7 -18.64 35.23 -23.33
N PHE A 8 -18.01 36.41 -23.43
CA PHE A 8 -16.60 36.54 -23.80
C PHE A 8 -15.69 35.80 -22.81
N THR A 9 -15.91 36.01 -21.51
CA THR A 9 -15.10 35.39 -20.45
C THR A 9 -15.15 33.87 -20.52
N ILE A 10 -16.34 33.28 -20.68
CA ILE A 10 -16.49 31.81 -20.75
C ILE A 10 -15.79 31.24 -21.98
N VAL A 11 -16.04 31.81 -23.17
CA VAL A 11 -15.47 31.31 -24.43
C VAL A 11 -13.95 31.39 -24.43
N VAL A 12 -13.39 32.54 -24.05
CA VAL A 12 -11.94 32.73 -24.00
C VAL A 12 -11.31 31.86 -22.89
N THR A 13 -11.97 31.70 -21.74
CA THR A 13 -11.46 30.82 -20.66
C THR A 13 -11.43 29.35 -21.10
N GLN A 14 -12.43 28.87 -21.85
CA GLN A 14 -12.44 27.51 -22.39
C GLN A 14 -11.28 27.31 -23.37
N TRP A 15 -11.08 28.21 -24.33
CA TRP A 15 -9.95 28.15 -25.25
C TRP A 15 -8.58 28.19 -24.53
N ARG A 16 -8.44 29.03 -23.51
CA ARG A 16 -7.22 29.13 -22.68
C ARG A 16 -6.93 27.87 -21.87
N THR A 17 -7.94 27.04 -21.60
CA THR A 17 -7.75 25.82 -20.80
C THR A 17 -6.83 24.83 -21.52
N ASP A 18 -6.92 24.69 -22.84
CA ASP A 18 -6.06 23.79 -23.60
C ASP A 18 -4.61 24.30 -23.70
N ILE A 19 -4.43 25.63 -23.81
CA ILE A 19 -3.10 26.26 -23.75
C ILE A 19 -2.44 25.96 -22.40
N ARG A 20 -3.19 26.09 -21.30
CA ARG A 20 -2.70 25.81 -19.95
C ARG A 20 -2.39 24.33 -19.74
N ARG A 21 -3.20 23.42 -20.31
CA ARG A 21 -2.92 21.97 -20.26
C ARG A 21 -1.58 21.62 -20.91
N ARG A 22 -1.28 22.22 -22.07
CA ARG A 22 0.01 22.02 -22.75
C ARG A 22 1.17 22.52 -21.91
N MET A 23 1.05 23.70 -21.30
CA MET A 23 2.07 24.26 -20.41
C MET A 23 2.32 23.33 -19.21
N ASN A 24 1.27 22.89 -18.51
CA ASN A 24 1.41 21.99 -17.35
C ASN A 24 2.06 20.65 -17.73
N LYS A 25 1.78 20.11 -18.92
CA LYS A 25 2.43 18.88 -19.39
C LYS A 25 3.94 19.08 -19.53
N LEU A 26 4.36 20.17 -20.17
CA LEU A 26 5.78 20.48 -20.37
C LEU A 26 6.49 20.80 -19.05
N GLU A 27 5.80 21.41 -18.10
CA GLU A 27 6.30 21.63 -16.73
C GLU A 27 6.56 20.30 -16.02
N ASN A 28 5.63 19.35 -16.11
CA ASN A 28 5.80 18.00 -15.55
C ASN A 28 6.94 17.23 -16.23
N ASP A 29 7.03 17.29 -17.56
CA ASP A 29 8.11 16.64 -18.32
C ASP A 29 9.48 17.21 -17.92
N ALA A 30 9.60 18.55 -17.80
CA ALA A 30 10.82 19.22 -17.36
C ALA A 30 11.20 18.84 -15.91
N SER A 31 10.21 18.81 -15.01
CA SER A 31 10.41 18.43 -13.61
C SER A 31 10.84 16.96 -13.49
N GLY A 32 10.24 16.08 -14.28
CA GLY A 32 10.60 14.66 -14.35
C GLY A 32 12.05 14.46 -14.79
N HIS A 33 12.49 15.15 -15.85
CA HIS A 33 13.88 15.08 -16.30
C HIS A 33 14.87 15.53 -15.24
N VAL A 34 14.60 16.63 -14.52
CA VAL A 34 15.49 17.09 -13.43
C VAL A 34 15.58 16.08 -12.30
N ILE A 35 14.44 15.54 -11.88
CA ILE A 35 14.40 14.53 -10.80
C ILE A 35 15.19 13.29 -11.24
N ASP A 36 15.01 12.81 -12.46
CA ASP A 36 15.74 11.64 -12.98
C ASP A 36 17.25 11.88 -13.02
N SER A 37 17.71 13.04 -13.52
CA SER A 37 19.14 13.35 -13.56
C SER A 37 19.74 13.47 -12.15
N LEU A 38 19.01 14.07 -11.20
CA LEU A 38 19.49 14.25 -9.83
C LEU A 38 19.47 12.94 -9.03
N MET A 39 18.45 12.10 -9.20
CA MET A 39 18.36 10.80 -8.54
C MET A 39 19.44 9.84 -9.03
N ASN A 40 19.84 9.97 -10.30
CA ASN A 40 20.83 9.11 -10.95
C ASN A 40 22.22 9.76 -11.04
N TYR A 41 22.54 10.73 -10.18
CA TYR A 41 23.82 11.46 -10.25
C TYR A 41 25.07 10.56 -10.12
N GLU A 42 24.96 9.40 -9.47
CA GLU A 42 26.03 8.40 -9.34
C GLU A 42 26.21 7.53 -10.60
N THR A 43 25.49 7.82 -11.67
CA THR A 43 25.59 7.09 -12.94
C THR A 43 26.82 7.60 -13.71
N TYR A 44 27.99 6.98 -13.45
CA TYR A 44 29.29 7.39 -13.98
C TYR A 44 29.49 7.09 -15.47
N PHE A 45 28.94 7.94 -16.35
CA PHE A 45 29.04 7.78 -17.81
C PHE A 45 29.46 9.05 -18.57
N ASN A 46 29.86 10.13 -17.89
CA ASN A 46 30.28 11.41 -18.51
C ASN A 46 29.24 12.02 -19.48
N ASN A 47 27.95 11.91 -19.15
CA ASN A 47 26.83 12.37 -19.98
C ASN A 47 26.17 13.67 -19.46
N GLU A 48 26.85 14.44 -18.61
CA GLU A 48 26.31 15.65 -17.98
C GLU A 48 25.86 16.69 -19.02
N ALA A 49 26.64 16.87 -20.09
CA ALA A 49 26.30 17.79 -21.18
C ALA A 49 25.08 17.32 -22.01
N HIS A 50 24.91 15.99 -22.14
CA HIS A 50 23.77 15.41 -22.82
C HIS A 50 22.47 15.68 -22.03
N GLU A 51 22.50 15.41 -20.72
CA GLU A 51 21.36 15.68 -19.83
C GLU A 51 21.03 17.17 -19.76
N ALA A 52 22.04 18.05 -19.71
CA ALA A 52 21.84 19.50 -19.75
C ALA A 52 21.14 19.96 -21.06
N THR A 53 21.56 19.42 -22.21
CA THR A 53 20.96 19.77 -23.51
C THR A 53 19.52 19.27 -23.63
N LYS A 54 19.25 18.07 -23.12
CA LYS A 54 17.91 17.46 -23.09
C LYS A 54 16.96 18.26 -22.20
N TYR A 55 17.44 18.72 -21.04
CA TYR A 55 16.67 19.59 -20.15
C TYR A 55 16.40 20.97 -20.77
N ASP A 56 17.42 21.60 -21.38
CA ASP A 56 17.28 22.91 -22.04
C ASP A 56 16.22 22.88 -23.15
N ALA A 57 16.21 21.82 -23.97
CA ALA A 57 15.20 21.63 -25.01
C ALA A 57 13.76 21.55 -24.47
N THR A 58 13.58 20.95 -23.28
CA THR A 58 12.27 20.82 -22.62
C THR A 58 11.85 22.14 -21.99
N ILE A 59 12.77 22.83 -21.33
CA ILE A 59 12.54 24.16 -20.72
C ILE A 59 12.16 25.19 -21.77
N LYS A 60 12.81 25.19 -22.94
CA LYS A 60 12.47 26.11 -24.03
C LYS A 60 11.02 25.93 -24.49
N GLN A 61 10.56 24.69 -24.65
CA GLN A 61 9.17 24.40 -24.99
C GLN A 61 8.20 24.86 -23.89
N TYR A 62 8.56 24.64 -22.63
CA TYR A 62 7.79 25.13 -21.48
C TYR A 62 7.71 26.67 -21.49
N GLN A 63 8.82 27.37 -21.74
CA GLN A 63 8.87 28.83 -21.83
C GLN A 63 7.91 29.36 -22.91
N ASP A 64 7.95 28.79 -24.11
CA ASP A 64 7.04 29.17 -25.20
C ASP A 64 5.57 28.97 -24.82
N ALA A 65 5.24 27.84 -24.17
CA ALA A 65 3.89 27.55 -23.70
C ALA A 65 3.46 28.46 -22.54
N SER A 66 4.38 28.83 -21.65
CA SER A 66 4.14 29.74 -20.53
C SER A 66 3.89 31.17 -21.02
N LEU A 67 4.69 31.66 -21.98
CA LEU A 67 4.45 32.94 -22.65
C LEU A 67 3.11 32.97 -23.38
N THR A 68 2.74 31.88 -24.06
CA THR A 68 1.42 31.77 -24.70
C THR A 68 0.29 31.79 -23.66
N THR A 69 0.48 31.14 -22.51
CA THR A 69 -0.47 31.17 -21.39
C THR A 69 -0.63 32.58 -20.82
N GLN A 70 0.47 33.30 -20.62
CA GLN A 70 0.46 34.68 -20.10
C GLN A 70 -0.15 35.67 -21.10
N THR A 71 0.23 35.59 -22.38
CA THR A 71 -0.34 36.46 -23.43
C THR A 71 -1.84 36.21 -23.61
N SER A 72 -2.29 34.96 -23.51
CA SER A 72 -3.72 34.65 -23.53
C SER A 72 -4.49 35.22 -22.32
N LEU A 73 -3.85 35.32 -21.15
CA LEU A 73 -4.42 35.99 -19.97
C LEU A 73 -4.56 37.49 -20.22
N SER A 74 -3.51 38.11 -20.75
CA SER A 74 -3.52 39.54 -21.09
C SER A 74 -4.61 39.85 -22.12
N PHE A 75 -4.82 38.98 -23.11
CA PHE A 75 -5.92 39.12 -24.08
C PHE A 75 -7.30 39.04 -23.41
N LEU A 76 -7.51 38.07 -22.51
CA LEU A 76 -8.75 37.98 -21.73
C LEU A 76 -9.00 39.26 -20.93
N ASN A 77 -8.01 39.72 -20.17
CA ASN A 77 -8.11 40.92 -19.34
C ASN A 77 -8.37 42.16 -20.21
N ALA A 78 -7.68 42.30 -21.34
CA ALA A 78 -7.86 43.42 -22.26
C ALA A 78 -9.28 43.43 -22.84
N GLY A 79 -9.79 42.29 -23.30
CA GLY A 79 -11.16 42.18 -23.82
C GLY A 79 -12.23 42.45 -22.76
N GLN A 80 -12.06 41.94 -21.55
CA GLN A 80 -12.93 42.22 -20.41
C GLN A 80 -12.97 43.72 -20.07
N ASN A 81 -11.80 44.37 -20.00
CA ASN A 81 -11.69 45.81 -19.76
C ASN A 81 -12.32 46.61 -20.91
N ALA A 82 -12.13 46.21 -22.17
CA ALA A 82 -12.72 46.91 -23.31
C ALA A 82 -14.26 46.85 -23.30
N ILE A 83 -14.84 45.68 -23.01
CA ILE A 83 -16.30 45.51 -22.87
C ILE A 83 -16.84 46.37 -21.73
N PHE A 84 -16.15 46.36 -20.59
CA PHE A 84 -16.56 47.13 -19.42
C PHE A 84 -16.48 48.63 -19.66
N SER A 85 -15.35 49.12 -20.18
CA SER A 85 -15.16 50.54 -20.52
C SER A 85 -16.16 51.03 -21.56
N ALA A 86 -16.44 50.25 -22.61
CA ALA A 86 -17.47 50.61 -23.59
C ALA A 86 -18.86 50.69 -22.96
N GLY A 87 -19.20 49.72 -22.10
CA GLY A 87 -20.46 49.72 -21.35
C GLY A 87 -20.58 50.89 -20.39
N LEU A 88 -19.51 51.22 -19.65
CA LEU A 88 -19.47 52.33 -18.73
C LEU A 88 -19.62 53.67 -19.47
N THR A 89 -18.88 53.87 -20.55
CA THR A 89 -18.99 55.08 -21.39
C THR A 89 -20.40 55.24 -21.95
N ALA A 90 -21.03 54.17 -22.43
CA ALA A 90 -22.40 54.23 -22.92
C ALA A 90 -23.40 54.64 -21.83
N VAL A 91 -23.26 54.08 -20.62
CA VAL A 91 -24.14 54.44 -19.50
C VAL A 91 -23.87 55.87 -19.01
N MET A 92 -22.61 56.30 -18.96
CA MET A 92 -22.26 57.69 -18.63
C MET A 92 -22.82 58.68 -19.63
N TYR A 93 -22.81 58.34 -20.92
CA TYR A 93 -23.43 59.15 -21.96
C TYR A 93 -24.95 59.26 -21.76
N LEU A 94 -25.65 58.15 -21.52
CA LEU A 94 -27.09 58.14 -21.26
C LEU A 94 -27.47 58.89 -19.97
N ALA A 95 -26.69 58.73 -18.90
CA ALA A 95 -26.89 59.47 -17.65
C ALA A 95 -26.69 60.97 -17.85
N THR A 96 -25.71 61.36 -18.67
CA THR A 96 -25.49 62.77 -19.04
C THR A 96 -26.67 63.33 -19.83
N GLN A 97 -27.22 62.57 -20.79
CA GLN A 97 -28.44 62.97 -21.50
C GLN A 97 -29.62 63.15 -20.54
N GLY A 98 -29.83 62.22 -19.61
CA GLY A 98 -30.89 62.35 -18.59
C GLY A 98 -30.72 63.54 -17.64
N ILE A 99 -29.49 64.02 -17.42
CA ILE A 99 -29.23 65.27 -16.69
C ILE A 99 -29.65 66.49 -17.53
N VAL A 100 -29.32 66.48 -18.83
CA VAL A 100 -29.72 67.55 -19.76
C VAL A 100 -31.25 67.62 -19.89
N ASP A 101 -31.93 66.48 -19.90
CA ASP A 101 -33.38 66.38 -19.96
C ASP A 101 -34.08 66.69 -18.62
N GLY A 102 -33.31 66.94 -17.54
CA GLY A 102 -33.82 67.30 -16.22
C GLY A 102 -34.37 66.14 -15.38
N HIS A 103 -34.18 64.90 -15.82
CA HIS A 103 -34.64 63.68 -15.12
C HIS A 103 -33.64 63.15 -14.08
N LEU A 104 -32.36 63.53 -14.19
CA LEU A 104 -31.28 63.05 -13.32
C LEU A 104 -30.47 64.21 -12.73
N THR A 105 -29.85 63.96 -11.58
CA THR A 105 -28.91 64.87 -10.92
C THR A 105 -27.46 64.50 -11.24
N VAL A 106 -26.53 65.43 -10.98
CA VAL A 106 -25.08 65.15 -11.08
C VAL A 106 -24.65 64.06 -10.08
N GLY A 107 -25.35 63.93 -8.94
CA GLY A 107 -25.12 62.85 -7.97
C GLY A 107 -25.45 61.46 -8.54
N ASP A 108 -26.46 61.37 -9.41
CA ASP A 108 -26.85 60.11 -10.04
C ASP A 108 -25.78 59.59 -11.01
N LEU A 109 -25.00 60.48 -11.64
CA LEU A 109 -23.85 60.10 -12.47
C LEU A 109 -22.81 59.34 -11.64
N VAL A 110 -22.48 59.87 -10.46
CA VAL A 110 -21.52 59.24 -9.53
C VAL A 110 -22.07 57.92 -9.00
N LEU A 111 -23.36 57.88 -8.66
CA LEU A 111 -24.05 56.67 -8.21
C LEU A 111 -23.98 55.56 -9.27
N VAL A 112 -24.33 55.85 -10.51
CA VAL A 112 -24.32 54.89 -11.61
C VAL A 112 -22.90 54.40 -11.91
N ASN A 113 -21.91 55.29 -11.91
CA ASN A 113 -20.51 54.91 -12.05
C ASN A 113 -20.04 53.98 -10.92
N GLY A 114 -20.34 54.33 -9.67
CA GLY A 114 -19.98 53.55 -8.49
C GLY A 114 -20.63 52.16 -8.47
N LEU A 115 -21.93 52.07 -8.77
CA LEU A 115 -22.65 50.80 -8.83
C LEU A 115 -22.14 49.89 -9.95
N LEU A 116 -21.85 50.44 -11.13
CA LEU A 116 -21.27 49.66 -12.23
C LEU A 116 -19.87 49.14 -11.90
N PHE A 117 -19.05 49.98 -11.26
CA PHE A 117 -17.71 49.57 -10.85
C PHE A 117 -17.75 48.44 -9.81
N GLN A 118 -18.66 48.52 -8.82
CA GLN A 118 -18.86 47.46 -7.83
C GLN A 118 -19.29 46.13 -8.47
N LEU A 119 -20.11 46.18 -9.52
CA LEU A 119 -20.49 44.98 -10.27
C LEU A 119 -19.32 44.36 -11.05
N SER A 120 -18.29 45.13 -11.42
CA SER A 120 -17.15 44.61 -12.19
C SER A 120 -16.22 43.69 -11.38
N ILE A 121 -16.08 43.94 -10.08
CA ILE A 121 -15.10 43.25 -9.24
C ILE A 121 -15.40 41.74 -9.11
N PRO A 122 -16.64 41.30 -8.75
CA PRO A 122 -16.96 39.87 -8.67
C PRO A 122 -16.90 39.16 -10.02
N LEU A 123 -17.17 39.87 -11.12
CA LEU A 123 -17.21 39.30 -12.47
C LEU A 123 -15.84 38.82 -12.94
N ASN A 124 -14.75 39.44 -12.49
CA ASN A 124 -13.38 39.03 -12.86
C ASN A 124 -13.07 37.58 -12.43
N PHE A 125 -13.74 37.05 -11.40
CA PHE A 125 -13.51 35.71 -10.87
C PHE A 125 -14.47 34.64 -11.42
N ILE A 126 -15.50 35.02 -12.20
CA ILE A 126 -16.53 34.06 -12.63
C ILE A 126 -15.97 32.94 -13.52
N GLY A 127 -14.96 33.26 -14.34
CA GLY A 127 -14.30 32.28 -15.21
C GLY A 127 -13.51 31.23 -14.44
N SER A 128 -12.78 31.64 -13.39
CA SER A 128 -12.06 30.69 -12.53
C SER A 128 -13.03 29.84 -11.72
N VAL A 129 -14.06 30.44 -11.12
CA VAL A 129 -15.09 29.73 -10.36
C VAL A 129 -15.80 28.68 -11.23
N TYR A 130 -16.20 29.01 -12.45
CA TYR A 130 -16.82 28.05 -13.36
C TYR A 130 -15.94 26.83 -13.63
N ARG A 131 -14.65 27.06 -13.90
CA ARG A 131 -13.68 25.98 -14.14
C ARG A 131 -13.47 25.14 -12.88
N ASP A 132 -13.31 25.78 -11.72
CA ASP A 132 -13.09 25.10 -10.45
C ASP A 132 -14.31 24.24 -10.06
N VAL A 133 -15.52 24.78 -10.19
CA VAL A 133 -16.77 24.02 -9.95
C VAL A 133 -16.85 22.81 -10.88
N ARG A 134 -16.56 22.96 -12.18
CA ARG A 134 -16.55 21.82 -13.10
C ARG A 134 -15.54 20.75 -12.69
N GLN A 135 -14.33 21.15 -12.31
CA GLN A 135 -13.29 20.20 -11.87
C GLN A 135 -13.69 19.50 -10.57
N SER A 136 -14.20 20.25 -9.58
CA SER A 136 -14.64 19.67 -8.31
C SER A 136 -15.78 18.66 -8.47
N VAL A 137 -16.66 18.84 -9.47
CA VAL A 137 -17.68 17.83 -9.81
C VAL A 137 -17.04 16.54 -10.33
N VAL A 138 -16.04 16.63 -11.21
CA VAL A 138 -15.31 15.45 -11.73
C VAL A 138 -14.53 14.75 -10.61
N ASP A 139 -13.84 15.50 -9.75
CA ASP A 139 -13.10 14.96 -8.62
C ASP A 139 -14.05 14.26 -7.62
N MET A 140 -15.23 14.84 -7.40
CA MET A 140 -16.27 14.26 -6.56
C MET A 140 -16.85 12.98 -7.18
N GLU A 141 -17.08 12.93 -8.48
CA GLU A 141 -17.50 11.73 -9.19
C GLU A 141 -16.48 10.60 -9.03
N ALA A 142 -15.18 10.91 -9.13
CA ALA A 142 -14.11 9.94 -8.88
C ALA A 142 -14.11 9.42 -7.42
N MET A 143 -14.34 10.29 -6.44
CA MET A 143 -14.47 9.87 -5.03
C MET A 143 -15.67 8.96 -4.79
N PHE A 144 -16.83 9.28 -5.38
CA PHE A 144 -18.00 8.41 -5.31
C PHE A 144 -17.81 7.09 -6.03
N ALA A 145 -17.08 7.08 -7.16
CA ALA A 145 -16.71 5.86 -7.85
C ALA A 145 -15.86 4.94 -6.97
N LEU A 146 -14.92 5.49 -6.19
CA LEU A 146 -14.13 4.72 -5.21
C LEU A 146 -15.00 4.17 -4.07
N GLN A 147 -15.93 4.97 -3.55
CA GLN A 147 -16.86 4.52 -2.51
C GLN A 147 -17.79 3.40 -2.98
N ALA A 148 -18.12 3.38 -4.28
CA ALA A 148 -18.97 2.37 -4.89
C ALA A 148 -18.25 1.05 -5.20
N VAL A 149 -16.92 0.97 -5.04
CA VAL A 149 -16.16 -0.28 -5.26
C VAL A 149 -16.57 -1.30 -4.19
N PRO A 150 -17.18 -2.44 -4.57
CA PRO A 150 -17.59 -3.45 -3.60
C PRO A 150 -16.37 -4.10 -2.94
N SER A 151 -16.52 -4.51 -1.68
CA SER A 151 -15.50 -5.34 -1.00
C SER A 151 -15.40 -6.70 -1.69
N SER A 152 -14.19 -7.12 -2.05
CA SER A 152 -13.92 -8.46 -2.57
C SER A 152 -14.19 -9.59 -1.56
N ILE A 153 -14.30 -9.24 -0.26
CA ILE A 153 -14.63 -10.18 0.82
C ILE A 153 -15.96 -9.70 1.41
N PRO A 154 -17.09 -10.32 1.05
CA PRO A 154 -18.37 -9.95 1.61
C PRO A 154 -18.45 -10.34 3.10
N PRO A 155 -19.23 -9.60 3.91
CA PRO A 155 -19.54 -10.01 5.27
C PRO A 155 -20.21 -11.39 5.25
N PRO A 156 -20.11 -12.17 6.35
CA PRO A 156 -20.66 -13.53 6.40
C PRO A 156 -22.16 -13.53 6.07
N SER A 157 -22.59 -14.47 5.22
CA SER A 157 -23.97 -14.58 4.71
C SER A 157 -24.99 -14.88 5.80
N PHE A 158 -24.56 -15.53 6.88
CA PHE A 158 -25.34 -15.72 8.08
C PHE A 158 -24.68 -14.91 9.18
N ALA A 159 -25.44 -14.01 9.80
CA ALA A 159 -25.12 -13.56 11.13
C ALA A 159 -25.28 -14.78 12.05
N THR A 160 -24.27 -15.64 12.13
CA THR A 160 -24.16 -16.53 13.27
C THR A 160 -24.10 -15.58 14.45
N SER A 161 -25.20 -15.51 15.19
CA SER A 161 -25.18 -15.15 16.59
C SER A 161 -24.34 -16.22 17.30
N SER A 162 -23.04 -16.26 17.04
CA SER A 162 -22.13 -16.63 18.10
C SER A 162 -22.35 -15.54 19.13
N SER A 163 -23.19 -15.88 20.12
CA SER A 163 -22.88 -15.52 21.49
C SER A 163 -21.36 -15.42 21.60
N SER A 164 -20.88 -14.36 22.22
CA SER A 164 -19.51 -14.19 22.71
C SER A 164 -19.06 -15.39 23.56
N SER A 165 -19.01 -16.59 22.98
CA SER A 165 -18.22 -17.71 23.41
C SER A 165 -16.83 -17.15 23.24
N SER A 166 -16.34 -16.57 24.34
CA SER A 166 -14.96 -16.26 24.61
C SER A 166 -14.09 -16.88 23.54
N LEU A 167 -13.46 -16.08 22.68
CA LEU A 167 -12.38 -16.57 21.83
C LEU A 167 -11.33 -17.11 22.81
N THR A 168 -11.49 -18.38 23.18
CA THR A 168 -10.65 -19.02 24.16
C THR A 168 -9.28 -19.09 23.53
N ARG A 169 -8.26 -18.68 24.29
CA ARG A 169 -6.85 -18.75 23.85
C ARG A 169 -6.34 -20.19 23.66
N SER A 170 -7.23 -21.18 23.74
CA SER A 170 -6.97 -22.58 23.43
C SER A 170 -6.51 -22.72 21.97
N PRO A 171 -5.56 -23.62 21.68
CA PRO A 171 -5.16 -23.92 20.32
C PRO A 171 -6.36 -24.29 19.44
N LYS A 172 -6.35 -23.84 18.18
CA LYS A 172 -7.43 -24.06 17.21
C LYS A 172 -6.94 -24.93 16.06
N SER A 173 -7.71 -25.95 15.69
CA SER A 173 -7.38 -26.77 14.51
C SER A 173 -7.64 -25.99 13.21
N ILE A 174 -6.89 -26.29 12.15
CA ILE A 174 -7.08 -25.72 10.81
C ILE A 174 -7.28 -26.86 9.83
N THR A 175 -8.30 -26.81 8.98
CA THR A 175 -8.52 -27.83 7.94
C THR A 175 -8.78 -27.19 6.59
N PHE A 176 -8.06 -27.67 5.58
CA PHE A 176 -8.34 -27.42 4.17
C PHE A 176 -9.07 -28.65 3.64
N GLU A 177 -10.28 -28.47 3.10
CA GLU A 177 -11.09 -29.55 2.52
C GLU A 177 -11.34 -29.30 1.03
N ASN A 178 -10.68 -30.07 0.18
CA ASN A 178 -10.79 -30.05 -1.28
C ASN A 178 -10.69 -28.64 -1.87
N VAL A 179 -9.75 -27.85 -1.36
CA VAL A 179 -9.62 -26.43 -1.69
C VAL A 179 -9.07 -26.23 -3.09
N SER A 180 -9.79 -25.46 -3.90
CA SER A 180 -9.39 -25.02 -5.23
C SER A 180 -9.36 -23.50 -5.26
N PHE A 181 -8.31 -22.92 -5.85
CA PHE A 181 -8.15 -21.46 -5.89
C PHE A 181 -7.16 -21.02 -6.98
N GLY A 182 -7.45 -19.92 -7.66
CA GLY A 182 -6.50 -19.15 -8.47
C GLY A 182 -6.76 -17.64 -8.40
N TYR A 183 -5.71 -16.80 -8.48
CA TYR A 183 -5.91 -15.33 -8.54
C TYR A 183 -6.61 -14.88 -9.81
N ARG A 184 -6.52 -15.70 -10.86
CA ARG A 184 -7.23 -15.52 -12.12
C ARG A 184 -7.89 -16.85 -12.50
N PRO A 185 -9.08 -16.83 -13.11
CA PRO A 185 -9.77 -18.06 -13.52
C PRO A 185 -8.96 -18.95 -14.48
N ASP A 186 -8.07 -18.36 -15.28
CA ASP A 186 -7.23 -19.06 -16.26
C ASP A 186 -5.95 -19.67 -15.67
N GLN A 187 -5.65 -19.40 -14.39
CA GLN A 187 -4.43 -19.86 -13.74
C GLN A 187 -4.72 -20.43 -12.34
N PRO A 188 -5.22 -21.68 -12.26
CA PRO A 188 -5.46 -22.33 -10.97
C PRO A 188 -4.14 -22.62 -10.26
N ILE A 189 -4.10 -22.37 -8.95
CA ILE A 189 -2.93 -22.54 -8.08
C ILE A 189 -3.11 -23.70 -7.13
N LEU A 190 -4.25 -23.77 -6.44
CA LEU A 190 -4.64 -24.91 -5.61
C LEU A 190 -5.70 -25.74 -6.34
N ASN A 191 -5.56 -27.06 -6.30
CA ASN A 191 -6.31 -28.01 -7.12
C ASN A 191 -6.82 -29.18 -6.28
N GLY A 192 -7.77 -28.94 -5.37
CA GLY A 192 -8.28 -29.96 -4.44
C GLY A 192 -7.34 -30.23 -3.27
N THR A 193 -6.63 -29.20 -2.80
CA THR A 193 -5.72 -29.30 -1.64
C THR A 193 -6.50 -29.66 -0.37
N SER A 194 -6.11 -30.74 0.29
CA SER A 194 -6.73 -31.18 1.54
C SER A 194 -5.69 -31.59 2.57
N PHE A 195 -5.70 -30.96 3.74
CA PHE A 195 -4.88 -31.32 4.89
C PHE A 195 -5.43 -30.68 6.18
N THR A 196 -4.97 -31.18 7.31
CA THR A 196 -5.37 -30.70 8.64
C THR A 196 -4.13 -30.39 9.45
N VAL A 197 -4.16 -29.25 10.14
CA VAL A 197 -3.22 -28.84 11.19
C VAL A 197 -3.92 -29.08 12.53
N PRO A 198 -3.55 -30.13 13.28
CA PRO A 198 -4.18 -30.41 14.57
C PRO A 198 -3.95 -29.27 15.57
N ALA A 199 -4.91 -29.07 16.47
CA ALA A 199 -4.82 -28.06 17.51
C ALA A 199 -3.56 -28.29 18.38
N GLY A 200 -2.73 -27.25 18.53
CA GLY A 200 -1.52 -27.27 19.37
C GLY A 200 -0.31 -27.94 18.73
N ARG A 201 -0.41 -28.36 17.46
CA ARG A 201 0.70 -28.94 16.70
C ARG A 201 1.33 -27.92 15.76
N THR A 202 2.58 -28.18 15.41
CA THR A 202 3.35 -27.43 14.43
C THR A 202 3.41 -28.20 13.12
N VAL A 203 2.75 -27.69 12.09
CA VAL A 203 2.77 -28.28 10.75
C VAL A 203 3.54 -27.39 9.78
N ALA A 204 4.52 -27.96 9.10
CA ALA A 204 5.25 -27.26 8.05
C ALA A 204 4.64 -27.54 6.68
N VAL A 205 4.57 -26.53 5.83
CA VAL A 205 4.13 -26.65 4.43
C VAL A 205 5.30 -26.29 3.53
N VAL A 206 5.74 -27.26 2.74
CA VAL A 206 6.89 -27.13 1.82
C VAL A 206 6.49 -27.52 0.40
N GLY A 207 7.32 -27.16 -0.58
CA GLY A 207 7.05 -27.44 -1.98
C GLY A 207 7.84 -26.55 -2.91
N SER A 208 7.86 -26.89 -4.20
CA SER A 208 8.58 -26.13 -5.23
C SER A 208 8.03 -24.70 -5.37
N SER A 209 8.78 -23.82 -6.04
CA SER A 209 8.24 -22.51 -6.41
C SER A 209 6.96 -22.68 -7.24
N GLY A 210 5.94 -21.85 -6.96
CA GLY A 210 4.62 -21.95 -7.60
C GLY A 210 3.73 -23.09 -7.11
N SER A 211 4.10 -23.85 -6.08
CA SER A 211 3.26 -24.94 -5.55
C SER A 211 2.01 -24.49 -4.76
N GLY A 212 1.86 -23.19 -4.51
CA GLY A 212 0.70 -22.61 -3.82
C GLY A 212 0.87 -22.40 -2.29
N LYS A 213 2.08 -22.47 -1.75
CA LYS A 213 2.33 -22.31 -0.30
C LYS A 213 1.82 -20.99 0.27
N SER A 214 2.23 -19.85 -0.29
CA SER A 214 1.80 -18.53 0.20
C SER A 214 0.30 -18.29 0.02
N THR A 215 -0.35 -19.03 -0.89
CA THR A 215 -1.81 -19.01 -1.06
C THR A 215 -2.53 -19.62 0.14
N ILE A 216 -1.95 -20.62 0.82
CA ILE A 216 -2.53 -21.19 2.06
C ILE A 216 -2.74 -20.09 3.09
N LEU A 217 -1.72 -19.27 3.33
CA LEU A 217 -1.81 -18.17 4.29
C LEU A 217 -2.87 -17.16 3.88
N ARG A 218 -2.92 -16.79 2.60
CA ARG A 218 -3.87 -15.81 2.09
C ARG A 218 -5.32 -16.29 2.18
N LEU A 219 -5.58 -17.58 2.00
CA LEU A 219 -6.91 -18.17 2.20
C LEU A 219 -7.26 -18.31 3.68
N LEU A 220 -6.32 -18.73 4.52
CA LEU A 220 -6.54 -18.86 5.96
C LEU A 220 -6.79 -17.51 6.65
N TYR A 221 -6.06 -16.46 6.24
CA TYR A 221 -6.28 -15.09 6.71
C TYR A 221 -7.45 -14.38 5.98
N ARG A 222 -8.09 -15.11 5.05
CA ARG A 222 -9.20 -14.67 4.21
C ARG A 222 -8.92 -13.31 3.55
N PHE A 223 -7.79 -13.21 2.86
CA PHE A 223 -7.56 -12.18 1.84
C PHE A 223 -8.29 -12.51 0.55
N TYR A 224 -8.56 -13.79 0.31
CA TYR A 224 -9.35 -14.32 -0.78
C TYR A 224 -10.23 -15.45 -0.24
N ASP A 225 -11.38 -15.65 -0.86
CA ASP A 225 -12.19 -16.86 -0.66
C ASP A 225 -11.74 -17.95 -1.66
N ALA A 226 -11.87 -19.21 -1.28
CA ALA A 226 -11.57 -20.33 -2.18
C ALA A 226 -12.65 -20.44 -3.27
N ASP A 227 -12.24 -20.74 -4.51
CA ASP A 227 -13.15 -20.97 -5.64
C ASP A 227 -13.97 -22.26 -5.47
N GLY A 228 -13.40 -23.24 -4.77
CA GLY A 228 -14.05 -24.49 -4.42
C GLY A 228 -13.50 -25.09 -3.13
N GLY A 229 -14.30 -25.94 -2.48
CA GLY A 229 -13.97 -26.51 -1.17
C GLY A 229 -14.20 -25.51 -0.03
N ARG A 230 -13.52 -25.73 1.09
CA ARG A 230 -13.61 -24.87 2.29
C ARG A 230 -12.34 -24.89 3.14
N VAL A 231 -12.11 -23.77 3.82
CA VAL A 231 -11.07 -23.63 4.84
C VAL A 231 -11.76 -23.46 6.19
N LEU A 232 -11.42 -24.31 7.14
CA LEU A 232 -12.05 -24.39 8.46
C LEU A 232 -11.06 -23.99 9.54
N VAL A 233 -11.53 -23.22 10.52
CA VAL A 233 -10.84 -22.97 11.80
C VAL A 233 -11.72 -23.51 12.92
N ASP A 234 -11.23 -24.50 13.65
CA ASP A 234 -11.96 -25.19 14.72
C ASP A 234 -13.31 -25.77 14.27
N GLY A 235 -13.38 -26.21 13.00
CA GLY A 235 -14.58 -26.76 12.37
C GLY A 235 -15.53 -25.72 11.76
N ALA A 236 -15.33 -24.43 11.99
CA ALA A 236 -16.12 -23.35 11.38
C ALA A 236 -15.47 -22.87 10.07
N ASP A 237 -16.25 -22.68 9.01
CA ASP A 237 -15.76 -22.13 7.75
C ASP A 237 -15.35 -20.67 7.95
N VAL A 238 -14.17 -20.29 7.46
CA VAL A 238 -13.66 -18.92 7.53
C VAL A 238 -14.59 -17.89 6.86
N ARG A 239 -15.44 -18.35 5.93
CA ARG A 239 -16.45 -17.53 5.26
C ARG A 239 -17.61 -17.13 6.15
N ASP A 240 -17.93 -17.96 7.14
CA ASP A 240 -19.04 -17.77 8.07
C ASP A 240 -18.63 -16.96 9.30
N LEU A 241 -17.32 -16.78 9.54
CA LEU A 241 -16.80 -15.98 10.65
C LEU A 241 -16.72 -14.49 10.30
N PRO A 242 -17.04 -13.59 11.26
CA PRO A 242 -16.70 -12.18 11.13
C PRO A 242 -15.19 -12.01 10.89
N ILE A 243 -14.81 -11.25 9.87
CA ILE A 243 -13.41 -11.16 9.43
C ILE A 243 -12.46 -10.70 10.53
N ASP A 244 -12.92 -9.78 11.39
CA ASP A 244 -12.12 -9.27 12.51
C ASP A 244 -11.93 -10.33 13.60
N GLU A 245 -12.91 -11.22 13.83
CA GLU A 245 -12.78 -12.34 14.76
C GLU A 245 -11.81 -13.39 14.25
N LEU A 246 -11.94 -13.76 12.97
CA LEU A 246 -10.99 -14.67 12.31
C LEU A 246 -9.56 -14.13 12.40
N ARG A 247 -9.35 -12.86 12.05
CA ARG A 247 -8.01 -12.25 12.04
C ARG A 247 -7.46 -12.00 13.46
N ARG A 248 -8.31 -11.91 14.49
CA ARG A 248 -7.87 -11.90 15.90
C ARG A 248 -7.30 -13.26 16.33
N LEU A 249 -7.81 -14.36 15.78
CA LEU A 249 -7.32 -15.72 16.09
C LEU A 249 -5.96 -16.06 15.49
N ILE A 250 -5.44 -15.25 14.56
CA ILE A 250 -4.26 -15.58 13.76
C ILE A 250 -3.20 -14.49 13.88
N ALA A 251 -1.99 -14.81 14.33
CA ALA A 251 -0.82 -13.95 14.22
C ALA A 251 0.07 -14.40 13.06
N VAL A 252 0.59 -13.43 12.30
CA VAL A 252 1.38 -13.69 11.10
C VAL A 252 2.75 -13.04 11.24
N VAL A 253 3.80 -13.80 10.95
CA VAL A 253 5.17 -13.32 10.73
C VAL A 253 5.45 -13.45 9.22
N PRO A 254 5.39 -12.34 8.46
CA PRO A 254 5.55 -12.36 7.01
C PRO A 254 7.02 -12.50 6.60
N GLN A 255 7.26 -12.81 5.33
CA GLN A 255 8.61 -12.86 4.74
C GLN A 255 9.32 -11.50 4.80
N ASP A 256 8.60 -10.44 4.42
CA ASP A 256 9.09 -9.07 4.45
C ASP A 256 8.32 -8.27 5.49
N THR A 257 9.02 -7.89 6.56
CA THR A 257 8.44 -7.06 7.62
C THR A 257 8.54 -5.59 7.26
N VAL A 258 7.37 -4.96 7.10
CA VAL A 258 7.26 -3.50 6.91
C VAL A 258 7.22 -2.81 8.27
N LEU A 259 7.93 -1.69 8.36
CA LEU A 259 7.94 -0.81 9.53
C LEU A 259 7.17 0.47 9.21
N PHE A 260 6.33 0.90 10.14
CA PHE A 260 5.75 2.24 10.10
C PHE A 260 6.84 3.28 10.33
N ASN A 261 6.69 4.46 9.71
CA ASN A 261 7.54 5.62 9.92
C ASN A 261 7.30 6.24 11.31
N ASP A 262 7.62 5.50 12.36
CA ASP A 262 7.42 5.85 13.77
C ASP A 262 8.45 5.16 14.68
N SER A 263 8.31 5.25 16.00
CA SER A 263 9.25 4.68 16.95
C SER A 263 9.27 3.15 16.90
N ILE A 264 10.36 2.55 17.38
CA ILE A 264 10.45 1.10 17.54
C ILE A 264 9.40 0.61 18.54
N ALA A 265 9.16 1.35 19.63
CA ALA A 265 8.10 1.05 20.58
C ALA A 265 6.73 0.97 19.90
N TYR A 266 6.38 1.94 19.05
CA TYR A 266 5.13 1.93 18.29
C TYR A 266 5.06 0.72 17.36
N ASN A 267 6.16 0.43 16.65
CA ASN A 267 6.22 -0.69 15.73
C ASN A 267 6.04 -2.05 16.43
N ILE A 268 6.64 -2.26 17.60
CA ILE A 268 6.44 -3.49 18.40
C ILE A 268 5.01 -3.50 18.97
N GLY A 269 4.60 -2.40 19.60
CA GLY A 269 3.26 -2.21 20.18
C GLY A 269 2.11 -2.33 19.17
N TYR A 270 2.39 -2.25 17.86
CA TYR A 270 1.40 -2.50 16.82
C TYR A 270 0.77 -3.90 16.88
N GLY A 271 1.43 -4.87 17.51
CA GLY A 271 0.86 -6.19 17.79
C GLY A 271 -0.34 -6.15 18.75
N ASN A 272 -0.34 -5.20 19.69
CA ASN A 272 -1.45 -4.92 20.60
C ASN A 272 -1.35 -3.46 21.08
N LEU A 273 -2.18 -2.59 20.52
CA LEU A 273 -2.14 -1.14 20.79
C LEU A 273 -2.45 -0.77 22.26
N SER A 274 -3.01 -1.70 23.04
CA SER A 274 -3.27 -1.53 24.47
C SER A 274 -2.16 -2.07 25.36
N ALA A 275 -1.06 -2.60 24.78
CA ALA A 275 0.06 -3.13 25.53
C ALA A 275 0.80 -2.04 26.32
N SER A 276 1.23 -2.38 27.54
CA SER A 276 2.05 -1.49 28.34
C SER A 276 3.49 -1.41 27.79
N ARG A 277 4.26 -0.41 28.24
CA ARG A 277 5.69 -0.32 27.86
C ARG A 277 6.48 -1.53 28.36
N ASP A 278 6.10 -2.10 29.50
CA ASP A 278 6.73 -3.31 30.04
C ASP A 278 6.44 -4.54 29.18
N ASP A 279 5.21 -4.68 28.67
CA ASP A 279 4.86 -5.75 27.71
C ASP A 279 5.67 -5.62 26.42
N ILE A 280 5.82 -4.39 25.90
CA ILE A 280 6.64 -4.11 24.72
C ILE A 280 8.11 -4.50 24.96
N VAL A 281 8.67 -4.17 26.13
CA VAL A 281 10.04 -4.53 26.50
C VAL A 281 10.18 -6.05 26.64
N HIS A 282 9.22 -6.72 27.28
CA HIS A 282 9.22 -8.17 27.42
C HIS A 282 9.15 -8.87 26.06
N ALA A 283 8.28 -8.41 25.17
CA ALA A 283 8.18 -8.95 23.81
C ALA A 283 9.48 -8.76 23.02
N ALA A 284 10.13 -7.60 23.15
CA ALA A 284 11.43 -7.34 22.53
C ALA A 284 12.55 -8.25 23.09
N LYS A 285 12.52 -8.60 24.38
CA LYS A 285 13.49 -9.52 24.99
C LYS A 285 13.32 -10.95 24.49
N VAL A 286 12.08 -11.44 24.41
CA VAL A 286 11.78 -12.79 23.89
C VAL A 286 12.12 -12.88 22.41
N ALA A 287 11.86 -11.81 21.64
CA ALA A 287 12.30 -11.71 20.25
C ALA A 287 13.80 -11.39 20.10
N GLN A 288 14.56 -11.25 21.19
CA GLN A 288 16.00 -10.95 21.21
C GLN A 288 16.41 -9.73 20.37
N ILE A 289 15.60 -8.67 20.40
CA ILE A 289 15.95 -7.37 19.78
C ILE A 289 16.17 -6.28 20.84
N HIS A 290 15.86 -6.55 22.11
CA HIS A 290 16.03 -5.60 23.20
C HIS A 290 17.45 -5.01 23.26
N ASP A 291 18.48 -5.85 23.19
CA ASP A 291 19.87 -5.39 23.34
C ASP A 291 20.30 -4.46 22.19
N SER A 292 19.86 -4.76 20.95
CA SER A 292 20.04 -3.86 19.81
C SER A 292 19.31 -2.54 20.02
N ILE A 293 18.07 -2.58 20.52
CA ILE A 293 17.27 -1.37 20.75
C ILE A 293 17.93 -0.47 21.78
N VAL A 294 18.46 -1.02 22.87
CA VAL A 294 19.12 -0.25 23.93
C VAL A 294 20.42 0.41 23.45
N GLN A 295 21.06 -0.14 22.42
CA GLN A 295 22.25 0.46 21.80
C GLN A 295 21.92 1.62 20.84
N PHE A 296 20.68 1.75 20.39
CA PHE A 296 20.28 2.89 19.57
C PHE A 296 20.27 4.18 20.40
N ARG A 297 20.62 5.30 19.75
CA ARG A 297 20.74 6.61 20.40
C ARG A 297 19.53 6.98 21.25
N ASP A 298 18.32 6.72 20.75
CA ASP A 298 17.06 7.08 21.42
C ASP A 298 16.33 5.85 21.97
N GLY A 299 17.02 4.70 22.08
CA GLY A 299 16.44 3.47 22.61
C GLY A 299 15.17 3.05 21.86
N TYR A 300 14.11 2.80 22.63
CA TYR A 300 12.78 2.44 22.11
C TYR A 300 12.07 3.57 21.35
N ASP A 301 12.47 4.82 21.58
CA ASP A 301 11.88 6.00 20.96
C ASP A 301 12.54 6.34 19.60
N THR A 302 13.60 5.61 19.24
CA THR A 302 14.26 5.67 17.92
C THR A 302 13.25 5.52 16.79
N LYS A 303 13.22 6.50 15.88
CA LYS A 303 12.36 6.50 14.69
C LYS A 303 12.91 5.55 13.63
N VAL A 304 12.08 4.61 13.17
CA VAL A 304 12.38 3.65 12.11
C VAL A 304 11.41 3.83 10.93
N GLY A 305 11.61 3.05 9.87
CA GLY A 305 10.82 3.12 8.63
C GLY A 305 11.65 3.56 7.43
N GLU A 306 10.99 3.95 6.35
CA GLU A 306 11.65 4.44 5.12
C GLU A 306 12.41 5.75 5.35
N ARG A 307 11.93 6.59 6.28
CA ARG A 307 12.50 7.91 6.62
C ARG A 307 13.32 7.90 7.91
N GLY A 308 13.41 6.77 8.60
CA GLY A 308 14.08 6.64 9.90
C GLY A 308 15.35 5.77 9.84
N LEU A 309 15.79 5.29 11.01
CA LEU A 309 16.85 4.29 11.09
C LEU A 309 16.44 3.03 10.32
N LYS A 310 17.31 2.58 9.42
CA LYS A 310 17.11 1.33 8.68
C LYS A 310 17.58 0.16 9.53
N LEU A 311 16.64 -0.70 9.94
CA LEU A 311 16.95 -1.98 10.57
C LEU A 311 17.43 -3.00 9.52
N SER A 312 18.33 -3.88 9.92
CA SER A 312 18.73 -5.06 9.13
C SER A 312 17.55 -6.01 8.92
N GLY A 313 17.67 -6.95 7.97
CA GLY A 313 16.63 -7.95 7.72
C GLY A 313 16.28 -8.79 8.96
N GLY A 314 17.29 -9.20 9.73
CA GLY A 314 17.12 -9.96 10.97
C GLY A 314 16.41 -9.16 12.06
N GLU A 315 16.79 -7.89 12.26
CA GLU A 315 16.14 -7.01 13.21
C GLU A 315 14.68 -6.76 12.83
N LYS A 316 14.38 -6.52 11.54
CA LYS A 316 12.99 -6.38 11.07
C LYS A 316 12.17 -7.62 11.39
N GLN A 317 12.72 -8.82 11.18
CA GLN A 317 12.05 -10.06 11.52
C GLN A 317 11.80 -10.21 13.03
N ARG A 318 12.78 -9.88 13.87
CA ARG A 318 12.60 -9.87 15.33
C ARG A 318 11.51 -8.88 15.77
N VAL A 319 11.37 -7.73 15.11
CA VAL A 319 10.22 -6.83 15.34
C VAL A 319 8.89 -7.51 14.99
N ALA A 320 8.79 -8.25 13.88
CA ALA A 320 7.57 -8.99 13.55
C ALA A 320 7.26 -10.12 14.55
N ILE A 321 8.28 -10.82 15.04
CA ILE A 321 8.13 -11.83 16.10
C ILE A 321 7.62 -11.17 17.38
N ALA A 322 8.16 -10.02 17.78
CA ALA A 322 7.68 -9.28 18.93
C ALA A 322 6.21 -8.82 18.76
N ARG A 323 5.81 -8.39 17.56
CA ARG A 323 4.39 -8.08 17.23
C ARG A 323 3.50 -9.32 17.38
N ALA A 324 3.92 -10.45 16.83
CA ALA A 324 3.17 -11.71 16.91
C ALA A 324 3.02 -12.20 18.35
N MET A 325 4.07 -12.03 19.16
CA MET A 325 4.04 -12.34 20.59
C MET A 325 3.04 -11.44 21.33
N LEU A 326 3.08 -10.12 21.12
CA LEU A 326 2.14 -9.19 21.77
C LEU A 326 0.68 -9.42 21.37
N LYS A 327 0.46 -9.83 20.12
CA LYS A 327 -0.88 -10.21 19.64
C LYS A 327 -1.42 -11.45 20.36
N ASP A 328 -0.54 -12.36 20.78
CA ASP A 328 -0.84 -13.57 21.54
C ASP A 328 -1.99 -14.42 20.97
N ALA A 329 -2.00 -14.60 19.65
CA ALA A 329 -3.05 -15.36 18.97
C ALA A 329 -2.87 -16.89 19.15
N PRO A 330 -3.96 -17.69 19.17
CA PRO A 330 -3.89 -19.16 19.30
C PRO A 330 -3.37 -19.88 18.04
N VAL A 331 -3.39 -19.21 16.89
CA VAL A 331 -2.80 -19.68 15.63
C VAL A 331 -1.63 -18.77 15.23
N LEU A 332 -0.47 -19.36 14.98
CA LEU A 332 0.72 -18.68 14.46
C LEU A 332 1.01 -19.12 13.02
N LEU A 333 1.23 -18.16 12.13
CA LEU A 333 1.63 -18.40 10.75
C LEU A 333 2.99 -17.76 10.49
N PHE A 334 3.95 -18.56 10.02
CA PHE A 334 5.26 -18.09 9.59
C PHE A 334 5.37 -18.26 8.08
N ASP A 335 5.56 -17.18 7.33
CA ASP A 335 5.65 -17.20 5.87
C ASP A 335 7.07 -16.86 5.41
N GLU A 336 7.87 -17.88 5.11
CA GLU A 336 9.25 -17.75 4.63
C GLU A 336 10.12 -16.78 5.46
N ALA A 337 9.84 -16.67 6.76
CA ALA A 337 10.37 -15.62 7.63
C ALA A 337 11.90 -15.65 7.85
N THR A 338 12.61 -16.64 7.31
CA THR A 338 14.08 -16.76 7.37
C THR A 338 14.78 -16.65 6.02
N SER A 339 14.06 -16.45 4.91
CA SER A 339 14.63 -16.59 3.56
C SER A 339 15.71 -15.55 3.23
N ALA A 340 15.59 -14.34 3.77
CA ALA A 340 16.49 -13.21 3.57
C ALA A 340 17.63 -13.11 4.59
N LEU A 341 17.80 -14.12 5.46
CA LEU A 341 18.74 -14.08 6.58
C LEU A 341 19.99 -14.91 6.33
N ASP A 342 21.08 -14.52 6.97
CA ASP A 342 22.27 -15.35 7.10
C ASP A 342 22.00 -16.58 7.99
N SER A 343 22.86 -17.59 7.91
CA SER A 343 22.65 -18.88 8.56
C SER A 343 22.64 -18.81 10.10
N GLU A 344 23.38 -17.88 10.71
CA GLU A 344 23.45 -17.74 12.17
C GLU A 344 22.17 -17.09 12.69
N THR A 345 21.78 -15.96 12.10
CA THR A 345 20.52 -15.28 12.41
C THR A 345 19.31 -16.21 12.17
N GLU A 346 19.33 -17.01 11.11
CA GLU A 346 18.28 -17.99 10.82
C GLU A 346 18.11 -19.01 11.95
N HIS A 347 19.21 -19.57 12.48
CA HIS A 347 19.15 -20.56 13.56
C HIS A 347 18.55 -19.96 14.84
N GLU A 348 18.90 -18.73 15.17
CA GLU A 348 18.34 -18.03 16.32
C GLU A 348 16.85 -17.76 16.18
N ILE A 349 16.41 -17.29 15.00
CA ILE A 349 14.99 -17.03 14.74
C ILE A 349 14.15 -18.31 14.81
N VAL A 350 14.66 -19.44 14.32
CA VAL A 350 13.95 -20.73 14.44
C VAL A 350 13.75 -21.14 15.89
N LYS A 351 14.72 -20.87 16.79
CA LYS A 351 14.55 -21.10 18.24
C LYS A 351 13.41 -20.24 18.80
N GLN A 352 13.30 -19.00 18.35
CA GLN A 352 12.24 -18.10 18.77
C GLN A 352 10.87 -18.60 18.30
N PHE A 353 10.75 -19.06 17.05
CA PHE A 353 9.50 -19.62 16.53
C PHE A 353 8.99 -20.78 17.39
N LYS A 354 9.89 -21.68 17.80
CA LYS A 354 9.55 -22.77 18.72
C LYS A 354 9.07 -22.24 20.07
N ALA A 355 9.80 -21.28 20.65
CA ALA A 355 9.45 -20.71 21.95
C ALA A 355 8.07 -20.04 21.94
N ILE A 356 7.77 -19.24 20.92
CA ILE A 356 6.46 -18.56 20.82
C ILE A 356 5.33 -19.50 20.40
N GLY A 357 5.65 -20.60 19.70
CA GLY A 357 4.70 -21.61 19.25
C GLY A 357 4.28 -22.62 20.33
N LEU A 358 4.90 -22.62 21.50
CA LEU A 358 4.50 -23.48 22.61
C LEU A 358 3.03 -23.24 22.97
N HIS A 359 2.26 -24.33 23.06
CA HIS A 359 0.81 -24.32 23.33
C HIS A 359 -0.03 -23.55 22.28
N LYS A 360 0.47 -23.40 21.06
CA LYS A 360 -0.25 -22.76 19.94
C LYS A 360 -0.27 -23.67 18.73
N THR A 361 -1.24 -23.45 17.86
CA THR A 361 -1.26 -24.15 16.57
C THR A 361 -0.39 -23.36 15.61
N THR A 362 0.63 -24.01 15.04
CA THR A 362 1.64 -23.31 14.25
C THR A 362 1.68 -23.85 12.83
N VAL A 363 1.62 -22.97 11.84
CA VAL A 363 1.84 -23.32 10.43
C VAL A 363 3.10 -22.61 9.94
N ILE A 364 4.07 -23.38 9.47
CA ILE A 364 5.34 -22.85 8.95
C ILE A 364 5.41 -23.09 7.45
N ILE A 365 5.33 -22.03 6.65
CA ILE A 365 5.65 -22.08 5.23
C ILE A 365 7.15 -21.84 5.10
N ALA A 366 7.89 -22.85 4.67
CA ALA A 366 9.35 -22.77 4.57
C ALA A 366 9.84 -23.01 3.15
N HIS A 367 10.82 -22.19 2.75
CA HIS A 367 11.65 -22.45 1.58
C HIS A 367 12.87 -23.30 1.94
N ARG A 368 13.43 -23.11 3.14
CA ARG A 368 14.59 -23.85 3.65
C ARG A 368 14.12 -25.03 4.50
N LEU A 369 14.38 -26.25 4.03
CA LEU A 369 13.93 -27.46 4.73
C LEU A 369 14.62 -27.64 6.08
N SER A 370 15.79 -27.02 6.28
CA SER A 370 16.53 -27.12 7.54
C SER A 370 15.80 -26.47 8.73
N THR A 371 14.89 -25.53 8.49
CA THR A 371 14.16 -24.82 9.57
C THR A 371 12.92 -25.55 10.06
N ILE A 372 12.49 -26.59 9.34
CA ILE A 372 11.23 -27.32 9.60
C ILE A 372 11.45 -28.80 9.96
N GLN A 373 12.70 -29.20 10.22
CA GLN A 373 13.06 -30.57 10.62
C GLN A 373 12.33 -31.03 11.89
N ASP A 374 12.09 -30.10 12.81
CA ASP A 374 11.46 -30.37 14.11
C ASP A 374 9.94 -30.14 14.11
N ALA A 375 9.31 -29.98 12.94
CA ALA A 375 7.86 -29.89 12.85
C ALA A 375 7.21 -31.24 13.22
N ASP A 376 6.04 -31.20 13.88
CA ASP A 376 5.29 -32.40 14.22
C ASP A 376 4.84 -33.16 12.96
N GLU A 377 4.53 -32.43 11.89
CA GLU A 377 4.18 -32.97 10.58
C GLU A 377 4.62 -32.01 9.47
N ILE A 378 5.02 -32.56 8.34
CA ILE A 378 5.38 -31.83 7.13
C ILE A 378 4.41 -32.21 6.02
N VAL A 379 3.80 -31.22 5.39
CA VAL A 379 2.92 -31.33 4.23
C VAL A 379 3.68 -30.85 2.99
N VAL A 380 3.84 -31.73 2.01
CA VAL A 380 4.52 -31.41 0.75
C VAL A 380 3.49 -31.10 -0.32
N LEU A 381 3.55 -29.88 -0.84
CA LEU A 381 2.74 -29.42 -1.96
C LEU A 381 3.51 -29.51 -3.28
N ASP A 382 2.87 -30.12 -4.27
CA ASP A 382 3.29 -30.06 -5.66
C ASP A 382 2.10 -29.77 -6.56
N LYS A 383 2.26 -28.81 -7.49
CA LYS A 383 1.22 -28.37 -8.44
C LYS A 383 -0.17 -28.14 -7.81
N GLY A 384 -0.22 -27.57 -6.62
CA GLY A 384 -1.47 -27.25 -5.93
C GLY A 384 -2.16 -28.45 -5.28
N ARG A 385 -1.45 -29.55 -5.04
CA ARG A 385 -1.95 -30.74 -4.34
C ARG A 385 -0.99 -31.19 -3.27
N VAL A 386 -1.53 -31.80 -2.23
CA VAL A 386 -0.74 -32.49 -1.21
C VAL A 386 -0.28 -33.83 -1.79
N VAL A 387 1.04 -33.99 -1.95
CA VAL A 387 1.63 -35.22 -2.51
C VAL A 387 2.21 -36.12 -1.43
N GLU A 388 2.72 -35.55 -0.33
CA GLU A 388 3.33 -36.29 0.77
C GLU A 388 2.98 -35.63 2.11
N ARG A 389 2.89 -36.45 3.16
CA ARG A 389 2.68 -36.05 4.55
C ARG A 389 3.47 -37.00 5.46
N GLY A 390 4.11 -36.46 6.49
CA GLY A 390 4.86 -37.25 7.47
C GLY A 390 5.85 -36.40 8.25
N THR A 391 6.63 -37.03 9.13
CA THR A 391 7.73 -36.40 9.84
C THR A 391 8.96 -36.23 8.94
N HIS A 392 9.93 -35.41 9.37
CA HIS A 392 11.19 -35.23 8.63
C HIS A 392 11.87 -36.56 8.30
N VAL A 393 12.02 -37.43 9.30
CA VAL A 393 12.72 -38.71 9.17
C VAL A 393 12.00 -39.61 8.16
N GLU A 394 10.68 -39.76 8.30
CA GLU A 394 9.86 -40.59 7.40
C GLU A 394 9.92 -40.11 5.94
N LEU A 395 9.92 -38.79 5.72
CA LEU A 395 9.92 -38.20 4.38
C LEU A 395 11.29 -38.21 3.71
N VAL A 396 12.39 -38.17 4.47
CA VAL A 396 13.74 -38.34 3.93
C VAL A 396 14.01 -39.80 3.53
N ASP A 397 13.55 -40.74 4.35
CA ASP A 397 13.78 -42.18 4.10
C ASP A 397 12.90 -42.75 2.98
N ARG A 398 11.88 -42.00 2.55
CA ARG A 398 10.98 -42.39 1.46
C ARG A 398 11.67 -42.34 0.11
N GLN A 399 11.98 -43.51 -0.45
CA GLN A 399 12.59 -43.64 -1.78
C GLN A 399 11.72 -42.98 -2.86
N GLY A 400 12.35 -42.13 -3.68
CA GLY A 400 11.66 -41.39 -4.75
C GLY A 400 10.72 -40.29 -4.25
N GLY A 401 10.73 -39.97 -2.96
CA GLY A 401 9.90 -38.92 -2.38
C GLY A 401 10.33 -37.52 -2.83
N LYS A 402 9.35 -36.65 -3.07
CA LYS A 402 9.56 -35.25 -3.45
C LYS A 402 10.26 -34.47 -2.34
N TYR A 403 9.95 -34.76 -1.08
CA TYR A 403 10.65 -34.18 0.06
C TYR A 403 12.15 -34.51 0.04
N ALA A 404 12.50 -35.79 -0.04
CA ALA A 404 13.88 -36.27 -0.09
C ALA A 404 14.65 -35.64 -1.27
N GLU A 405 14.03 -35.56 -2.44
CA GLU A 405 14.61 -34.91 -3.62
C GLU A 405 14.95 -33.44 -3.35
N MET A 406 14.02 -32.66 -2.77
CA MET A 406 14.28 -31.27 -2.41
C MET A 406 15.36 -31.14 -1.32
N TRP A 407 15.39 -32.05 -0.36
CA TRP A 407 16.38 -32.10 0.71
C TRP A 407 17.80 -32.27 0.19
N HIS A 408 18.03 -33.27 -0.67
CA HIS A 408 19.33 -33.52 -1.27
C HIS A 408 19.80 -32.34 -2.13
N ARG A 409 18.92 -31.73 -2.93
CA ARG A 409 19.27 -30.54 -3.72
C ARG A 409 19.71 -29.36 -2.85
N GLN A 410 19.01 -29.10 -1.75
CA GLN A 410 19.39 -28.00 -0.83
C GLN A 410 20.71 -28.26 -0.11
N GLN A 411 21.02 -29.52 0.22
CA GLN A 411 22.33 -29.90 0.80
C GLN A 411 23.48 -29.64 -0.18
N HIS A 412 23.33 -30.06 -1.45
CA HIS A 412 24.34 -29.81 -2.48
C HIS A 412 24.58 -28.32 -2.74
N SER A 413 23.53 -27.50 -2.74
CA SER A 413 23.66 -26.04 -2.89
C SER A 413 24.36 -25.36 -1.71
N LYS A 414 24.21 -25.88 -0.48
CA LYS A 414 24.96 -25.39 0.69
C LYS A 414 26.44 -25.76 0.61
N ALA A 415 26.75 -26.98 0.16
CA ALA A 415 28.14 -27.44 0.01
C ALA A 415 28.90 -26.66 -1.08
N SER A 416 28.26 -26.34 -2.22
CA SER A 416 28.89 -25.54 -3.27
C SER A 416 29.17 -24.08 -2.85
N ARG A 417 28.29 -23.48 -2.04
CA ARG A 417 28.49 -22.11 -1.50
C ARG A 417 29.59 -22.00 -0.45
N HIS A 418 29.93 -23.09 0.25
CA HIS A 418 31.07 -23.10 1.18
C HIS A 418 32.40 -23.23 0.44
N GLY A 419 32.46 -24.00 -0.66
CA GLY A 419 33.69 -24.18 -1.44
C GLY A 419 34.18 -22.93 -2.19
N ASP A 420 33.30 -21.97 -2.49
CA ASP A 420 33.70 -20.69 -3.08
C ASP A 420 34.20 -19.68 -2.03
N LYS A 421 33.73 -19.75 -0.78
CA LYS A 421 34.19 -18.88 0.32
C LYS A 421 35.57 -19.24 0.87
N GLU A 422 36.07 -20.45 0.63
CA GLU A 422 37.44 -20.86 0.97
C GLU A 422 38.46 -20.54 -0.13
N LYS A 423 38.02 -19.99 -1.28
CA LYS A 423 38.86 -19.62 -2.42
C LYS A 423 39.03 -18.11 -2.62
N GLU A 424 38.36 -17.29 -1.82
CA GLU A 424 38.64 -15.85 -1.63
C GLU A 424 39.38 -15.65 -0.31
#